data_AF-A0A432WSM3-F1
#
_entry.id   AF-A0A432WSM3-F1
#
_cell.length_a   1.000
_cell.length_b   1.000
_cell.length_c   1.000
_cell.angle_alpha   90.00
_cell.angle_beta   90.00
_cell.angle_gamma   90.00
#
_symmetry.space_group_name_H-M   'P 1'
#
loop_
_entity.id
_entity.type
_entity.pdbx_description
1 polymer ?
#
loop_
_entity_poly.entity_id
_entity_poly.type
_entity_poly.pdbx_seq_one_letter_code
_entity_poly.pdbx_strand_id
1 'polypeptide(L)'
;MFVVKRFKWLLSLLFIFTFTVVAEAEPSAGNVEKVEWNLMLVGGSMNTCSSISAGRCSDESWIDSATMRTITYADFREENIQRILAESNWSGSSETRQKTAEMLNAAKRRFSDNSTTMSDFSAFFRELYPNLWRDITTPQWYLIRDHLQASEAQDAPEVSRPDLSKQPEGADLFLTFANRARQLAEAENQEPLVLVVTASGRDSFDAVDFYLETFRVQGVSAEWLPIDAAFGHAVAANECDALPEYRGQYQQSFARERVYPWLAEIQKRACENPESLLDLVERAHGVFINGGDQSLTRQAFFKPDGSPTNWLNSIRARVFSGQMIAGGTSAGTAVMSGNPMITNGSSDAGLREGAFAMTQPPAADCARFDSCKPAVSADSLTYNREGGLDLFPFGILDTHFSERGRQGRLLALQIATEAPFAVGVDETTALLVNTYSGDFRVQGAHGVFVQAHPDRTDTGLLARFSYLRNGTSGKFSKEDGIVEIAFNTQAQGDSGASGSSQFLRDRSITSALQACAPESEPAHYFQEYNGISVLLAFDQFTRTANEKDGCEVVNGIIHFAVEDD
;
A
#
# COMPACT_ATOMS: atom_id res chain seq x y z
N MET A 1 83.60 18.91 2.36
CA MET A 1 84.68 18.01 1.90
C MET A 1 84.06 16.98 0.96
N PHE A 2 84.36 17.09 -0.34
CA PHE A 2 84.30 16.05 -1.41
C PHE A 2 82.98 15.27 -1.66
N VAL A 3 82.30 15.46 -2.81
CA VAL A 3 82.42 14.68 -4.10
C VAL A 3 81.60 13.37 -4.03
N VAL A 4 80.79 12.87 -4.99
CA VAL A 4 80.46 13.18 -6.39
C VAL A 4 79.21 12.36 -6.80
N LYS A 5 78.49 12.88 -7.82
CA LYS A 5 77.48 12.26 -8.70
C LYS A 5 77.62 10.74 -8.94
N ARG A 6 76.49 10.06 -9.14
CA ARG A 6 76.27 9.21 -10.33
C ARG A 6 74.78 8.97 -10.64
N PHE A 7 74.37 9.58 -11.75
CA PHE A 7 73.16 9.29 -12.53
C PHE A 7 73.31 7.92 -13.22
N LYS A 8 72.27 7.08 -13.20
CA LYS A 8 72.02 6.08 -14.25
C LYS A 8 70.52 5.99 -14.52
N TRP A 9 70.22 5.98 -15.81
CA TRP A 9 68.93 6.03 -16.46
C TRP A 9 68.10 4.76 -16.25
N LEU A 10 66.78 4.92 -16.10
CA LEU A 10 65.79 3.92 -16.49
C LEU A 10 64.51 4.65 -16.94
N LEU A 11 64.12 4.35 -18.18
CA LEU A 11 62.90 4.82 -18.84
C LEU A 11 61.67 4.50 -17.98
N SER A 12 60.91 5.53 -17.61
CA SER A 12 59.52 5.37 -17.16
C SER A 12 58.60 5.67 -18.35
N LEU A 13 57.91 4.64 -18.83
CA LEU A 13 56.71 4.76 -19.67
C LEU A 13 55.65 5.50 -18.86
N LEU A 14 55.42 6.78 -19.16
CA LEU A 14 54.25 7.51 -18.70
C LEU A 14 53.03 7.01 -19.50
N PHE A 15 52.19 6.20 -18.86
CA PHE A 15 50.81 6.01 -19.28
C PHE A 15 50.04 7.30 -18.93
N ILE A 16 49.73 8.11 -19.94
CA ILE A 16 48.76 9.20 -19.81
C ILE A 16 47.39 8.54 -19.75
N PHE A 17 46.84 8.36 -18.54
CA PHE A 17 45.42 8.11 -18.38
C PHE A 17 44.69 9.43 -18.70
N THR A 18 44.20 9.55 -19.93
CA THR A 18 43.13 10.49 -20.24
C THR A 18 41.89 10.02 -19.47
N PHE A 19 41.62 10.64 -18.32
CA PHE A 19 40.30 10.57 -17.70
C PHE A 19 39.32 11.28 -18.63
N THR A 20 38.64 10.51 -19.48
CA THR A 20 37.35 10.93 -20.01
C THR A 20 36.40 10.95 -18.83
N VAL A 21 36.12 12.15 -18.31
CA VAL A 21 34.93 12.39 -17.50
C VAL A 21 33.75 12.04 -18.40
N VAL A 22 33.15 10.87 -18.18
CA VAL A 22 31.80 10.61 -18.67
C VAL A 22 30.92 11.52 -17.84
N ALA A 23 30.40 12.58 -18.47
CA ALA A 23 29.33 13.35 -17.88
C ALA A 23 28.14 12.40 -17.72
N GLU A 24 27.82 12.02 -16.48
CA GLU A 24 26.46 11.57 -16.18
C GLU A 24 25.55 12.71 -16.60
N ALA A 25 24.64 12.42 -17.53
CA ALA A 25 23.63 13.36 -17.94
C ALA A 25 22.78 13.67 -16.71
N GLU A 26 22.86 14.90 -16.19
CA GLU A 26 21.84 15.39 -15.29
C GLU A 26 20.47 15.21 -15.97
N PRO A 27 19.45 14.70 -15.25
CA PRO A 27 18.12 14.60 -15.82
C PRO A 27 17.72 15.99 -16.31
N SER A 28 17.34 16.11 -17.58
CA SER A 28 16.97 17.40 -18.13
C SER A 28 15.72 17.90 -17.40
N ALA A 29 15.89 18.92 -16.54
CA ALA A 29 14.81 19.56 -15.80
C ALA A 29 13.61 19.94 -16.69
N GLY A 30 13.86 20.16 -17.99
CA GLY A 30 12.84 20.49 -18.99
C GLY A 30 11.84 19.38 -19.37
N ASN A 31 12.06 18.12 -18.99
CA ASN A 31 11.08 17.04 -19.24
C ASN A 31 10.05 16.91 -18.10
N VAL A 32 10.46 17.12 -16.85
CA VAL A 32 9.59 16.95 -15.66
C VAL A 32 8.60 18.11 -15.50
N GLU A 33 8.99 19.32 -15.89
CA GLU A 33 8.08 20.49 -15.92
C GLU A 33 6.95 20.35 -16.96
N LYS A 34 7.09 19.46 -17.95
CA LYS A 34 6.07 19.21 -18.99
C LYS A 34 5.14 18.03 -18.67
N VAL A 35 5.46 17.27 -17.64
CA VAL A 35 4.71 16.10 -17.18
C VAL A 35 3.58 16.58 -16.29
N GLU A 36 2.31 16.31 -16.63
CA GLU A 36 1.16 16.76 -15.81
C GLU A 36 1.24 16.20 -14.38
N TRP A 37 1.55 14.91 -14.24
CA TRP A 37 1.82 14.22 -12.98
C TRP A 37 2.65 12.95 -13.25
N ASN A 38 3.43 12.52 -12.24
CA ASN A 38 4.31 11.35 -12.27
C ASN A 38 4.15 10.47 -11.02
N LEU A 39 3.15 10.76 -10.17
CA LEU A 39 2.77 9.93 -9.04
C LEU A 39 1.23 9.88 -8.90
N MET A 40 0.69 8.69 -8.62
CA MET A 40 -0.74 8.46 -8.38
C MET A 40 -0.96 7.69 -7.08
N LEU A 41 -1.59 8.34 -6.09
CA LEU A 41 -1.76 7.82 -4.74
C LEU A 41 -3.22 7.46 -4.50
N VAL A 42 -3.57 6.18 -4.56
CA VAL A 42 -4.95 5.69 -4.38
C VAL A 42 -5.20 5.24 -2.94
N GLY A 43 -6.31 5.67 -2.34
CA GLY A 43 -6.60 5.39 -0.93
C GLY A 43 -7.06 3.96 -0.63
N GLY A 44 -7.48 3.18 -1.62
CA GLY A 44 -7.87 1.78 -1.42
C GLY A 44 -9.19 1.41 -2.08
N SER A 45 -9.61 0.16 -1.86
CA SER A 45 -10.95 -0.38 -2.20
C SER A 45 -11.54 0.07 -3.55
N MET A 46 -10.76 -0.03 -4.63
CA MET A 46 -11.20 0.39 -5.98
C MET A 46 -12.38 -0.41 -6.55
N ASN A 47 -12.89 -1.43 -5.84
CA ASN A 47 -14.15 -2.12 -6.09
C ASN A 47 -14.46 -2.48 -7.56
N THR A 48 -13.45 -2.96 -8.29
CA THR A 48 -13.60 -3.35 -9.70
C THR A 48 -14.17 -4.77 -9.86
N CYS A 49 -14.90 -4.98 -10.95
CA CYS A 49 -15.43 -6.28 -11.35
C CYS A 49 -14.33 -7.25 -11.80
N SER A 50 -14.39 -8.49 -11.30
CA SER A 50 -13.54 -9.61 -11.71
C SER A 50 -14.27 -10.95 -11.51
N SER A 51 -13.72 -12.03 -12.09
CA SER A 51 -14.29 -13.37 -11.98
C SER A 51 -14.31 -13.89 -10.53
N ILE A 52 -13.37 -13.46 -9.68
CA ILE A 52 -13.39 -13.73 -8.23
C ILE A 52 -14.34 -12.79 -7.48
N SER A 53 -14.44 -11.53 -7.92
CA SER A 53 -15.28 -10.51 -7.27
C SER A 53 -16.60 -10.30 -8.01
N ALA A 54 -17.30 -11.37 -8.38
CA ALA A 54 -18.53 -11.31 -9.18
C ALA A 54 -19.58 -10.33 -8.61
N GLY A 55 -19.69 -10.24 -7.28
CA GLY A 55 -20.60 -9.30 -6.62
C GLY A 55 -20.34 -7.81 -6.90
N ARG A 56 -19.20 -7.45 -7.49
CA ARG A 56 -18.85 -6.10 -7.95
C ARG A 56 -19.21 -5.84 -9.42
N CYS A 57 -19.68 -6.85 -10.15
CA CYS A 57 -20.03 -6.78 -11.56
C CYS A 57 -21.50 -6.40 -11.79
N SER A 58 -21.77 -5.47 -12.69
CA SER A 58 -23.13 -5.14 -13.14
C SER A 58 -23.74 -6.25 -14.01
N ASP A 59 -22.88 -7.05 -14.67
CA ASP A 59 -23.21 -8.25 -15.43
C ASP A 59 -22.20 -9.36 -15.10
N GLU A 60 -22.71 -10.54 -14.74
CA GLU A 60 -21.92 -11.73 -14.37
C GLU A 60 -21.97 -12.82 -15.46
N SER A 61 -22.72 -12.60 -16.56
CA SER A 61 -22.97 -13.62 -17.61
C SER A 61 -21.72 -14.05 -18.40
N TRP A 62 -20.65 -13.26 -18.31
CA TRP A 62 -19.36 -13.52 -18.95
C TRP A 62 -18.45 -14.43 -18.11
N ILE A 63 -18.77 -14.66 -16.83
CA ILE A 63 -17.95 -15.45 -15.92
C ILE A 63 -18.17 -16.94 -16.20
N ASP A 64 -17.11 -17.62 -16.62
CA ASP A 64 -17.11 -19.06 -16.85
C ASP A 64 -16.18 -19.77 -15.86
N SER A 65 -16.77 -20.51 -14.91
CA SER A 65 -16.00 -21.23 -13.89
C SER A 65 -15.19 -22.41 -14.42
N ALA A 66 -15.40 -22.83 -15.68
CA ALA A 66 -14.57 -23.85 -16.32
C ALA A 66 -13.24 -23.30 -16.84
N THR A 67 -13.16 -21.99 -17.10
CA THR A 67 -12.02 -21.34 -17.76
C THR A 67 -11.48 -20.13 -16.99
N MET A 68 -12.08 -19.80 -15.84
CA MET A 68 -11.69 -18.65 -15.01
C MET A 68 -11.66 -19.04 -13.54
N ARG A 69 -10.71 -18.46 -12.80
CA ARG A 69 -10.70 -18.54 -11.34
C ARG A 69 -11.85 -17.70 -10.78
N THR A 70 -12.78 -18.34 -10.08
CA THR A 70 -13.94 -17.66 -9.46
C THR A 70 -13.98 -17.81 -7.94
N ILE A 71 -13.36 -18.87 -7.40
CA ILE A 71 -13.43 -19.24 -6.00
C ILE A 71 -12.12 -19.92 -5.60
N THR A 72 -11.65 -19.65 -4.38
CA THR A 72 -10.56 -20.40 -3.75
C THR A 72 -11.12 -21.60 -2.97
N TYR A 73 -10.64 -22.80 -3.28
CA TYR A 73 -11.04 -24.03 -2.60
C TYR A 73 -10.05 -24.45 -1.52
N ALA A 74 -10.57 -25.02 -0.43
CA ALA A 74 -9.82 -25.79 0.54
C ALA A 74 -9.89 -27.29 0.19
N ASP A 75 -8.74 -27.96 0.21
CA ASP A 75 -8.50 -29.35 -0.19
C ASP A 75 -7.93 -30.13 1.01
N PHE A 76 -8.74 -31.02 1.54
CA PHE A 76 -8.48 -31.85 2.72
C PHE A 76 -7.89 -33.22 2.37
N ARG A 77 -7.24 -33.37 1.22
CA ARG A 77 -6.43 -34.56 0.94
C ARG A 77 -5.43 -34.81 2.07
N GLU A 78 -5.19 -36.10 2.33
CA GLU A 78 -4.36 -36.54 3.45
C GLU A 78 -2.97 -35.89 3.43
N GLU A 79 -2.37 -35.76 2.24
CA GLU A 79 -1.07 -35.11 2.06
C GLU A 79 -1.03 -33.66 2.54
N ASN A 80 -2.11 -32.88 2.35
CA ASN A 80 -2.18 -31.49 2.81
C ASN A 80 -2.29 -31.42 4.33
N ILE A 81 -3.13 -32.30 4.93
CA ILE A 81 -3.27 -32.41 6.38
C ILE A 81 -1.94 -32.81 7.03
N GLN A 82 -1.24 -33.80 6.46
CA GLN A 82 0.05 -34.26 6.97
C GLN A 82 1.13 -33.17 6.89
N ARG A 83 1.16 -32.34 5.83
CA ARG A 83 2.07 -31.19 5.74
C ARG A 83 1.82 -30.16 6.84
N ILE A 84 0.55 -29.87 7.17
CA ILE A 84 0.18 -28.93 8.24
C ILE A 84 0.66 -29.47 9.60
N LEU A 85 0.47 -30.77 9.84
CA LEU A 85 0.75 -31.41 11.12
C LEU A 85 2.19 -31.91 11.25
N ALA A 86 3.06 -31.66 10.26
CA ALA A 86 4.47 -32.01 10.31
C ALA A 86 5.20 -31.21 11.39
N GLU A 87 6.08 -31.87 12.14
CA GLU A 87 6.85 -31.23 13.23
C GLU A 87 7.72 -30.06 12.75
N SER A 88 8.23 -30.16 11.52
CA SER A 88 9.02 -29.09 10.90
C SER A 88 8.22 -27.82 10.63
N ASN A 89 6.89 -27.94 10.45
CA ASN A 89 6.04 -26.84 10.02
C ASN A 89 5.22 -26.25 11.17
N TRP A 90 4.93 -27.07 12.20
CA TRP A 90 4.08 -26.67 13.30
C TRP A 90 4.87 -25.98 14.43
N SER A 91 4.70 -24.67 14.56
CA SER A 91 5.14 -23.92 15.74
C SER A 91 4.02 -23.87 16.79
N GLY A 92 4.13 -24.59 17.91
CA GLY A 92 3.12 -24.57 18.98
C GLY A 92 3.11 -25.81 19.87
N SER A 93 2.17 -25.87 20.81
CA SER A 93 2.05 -27.03 21.72
C SER A 93 1.58 -28.28 20.97
N SER A 94 1.98 -29.45 21.47
CA SER A 94 1.49 -30.75 20.98
C SER A 94 -0.03 -30.88 21.13
N GLU A 95 -0.60 -30.27 22.17
CA GLU A 95 -2.05 -30.25 22.41
C GLU A 95 -2.80 -29.47 21.32
N THR A 96 -2.34 -28.25 20.99
CA THR A 96 -2.95 -27.45 19.91
C THR A 96 -2.82 -28.17 18.57
N ARG A 97 -1.66 -28.77 18.28
CA ARG A 97 -1.45 -29.59 17.07
C ARG A 97 -2.44 -30.75 16.98
N GLN A 98 -2.68 -31.46 18.08
CA GLN A 98 -3.63 -32.56 18.14
C GLN A 98 -5.07 -32.07 17.91
N LYS A 99 -5.48 -30.99 18.58
CA LYS A 99 -6.81 -30.40 18.36
C LYS A 99 -7.01 -29.95 16.91
N THR A 100 -5.97 -29.39 16.28
CA THR A 100 -5.98 -29.06 14.85
C THR A 100 -6.13 -30.30 13.99
N ALA A 101 -5.43 -31.40 14.29
CA ALA A 101 -5.59 -32.66 13.58
C ALA A 101 -7.04 -33.18 13.67
N GLU A 102 -7.65 -33.13 14.85
CA GLU A 102 -9.04 -33.54 15.07
C GLU A 102 -10.01 -32.68 14.24
N MET A 103 -9.81 -31.35 14.25
CA MET A 103 -10.59 -30.39 13.45
C MET A 103 -10.46 -30.64 11.94
N LEU A 104 -9.25 -30.82 11.42
CA LEU A 104 -9.02 -31.07 9.99
C LEU A 104 -9.64 -32.40 9.54
N ASN A 105 -9.54 -33.44 10.36
CA ASN A 105 -10.18 -34.72 10.09
C ASN A 105 -11.71 -34.64 10.17
N ALA A 106 -12.25 -33.79 11.04
CA ALA A 106 -13.69 -33.54 11.08
C ALA A 106 -14.17 -32.76 9.85
N ALA A 107 -13.42 -31.75 9.40
CA ALA A 107 -13.67 -31.03 8.15
C ALA A 107 -13.68 -32.01 6.96
N LYS A 108 -12.64 -32.85 6.85
CA LYS A 108 -12.53 -33.90 5.82
C LYS A 108 -13.76 -34.83 5.78
N ARG A 109 -14.28 -35.25 6.95
CA ARG A 109 -15.51 -36.08 7.02
C ARG A 109 -16.77 -35.30 6.67
N ARG A 110 -16.81 -34.00 6.97
CA ARG A 110 -17.98 -33.14 6.77
C ARG A 110 -18.17 -32.72 5.32
N PHE A 111 -17.07 -32.56 4.58
CA PHE A 111 -17.07 -32.15 3.17
C PHE A 111 -16.85 -33.39 2.30
N SER A 112 -17.94 -33.91 1.73
CA SER A 112 -18.04 -35.24 1.08
C SER A 112 -17.00 -35.53 0.01
N ASP A 113 -16.49 -34.51 -0.67
CA ASP A 113 -15.50 -34.63 -1.75
C ASP A 113 -14.05 -34.32 -1.30
N ASN A 114 -13.81 -34.25 0.01
CA ASN A 114 -12.58 -33.73 0.61
C ASN A 114 -12.25 -32.29 0.18
N SER A 115 -13.22 -31.51 -0.29
CA SER A 115 -13.03 -30.09 -0.62
C SER A 115 -14.26 -29.24 -0.31
N THR A 116 -14.02 -27.96 -0.07
CA THR A 116 -15.07 -26.93 0.10
C THR A 116 -14.50 -25.56 -0.24
N THR A 117 -15.31 -24.50 -0.23
CA THR A 117 -14.76 -23.15 -0.41
C THR A 117 -13.92 -22.76 0.81
N MET A 118 -12.87 -21.95 0.62
CA MET A 118 -12.05 -21.48 1.74
C MET A 118 -12.89 -20.67 2.75
N SER A 119 -13.93 -19.98 2.27
CA SER A 119 -14.89 -19.26 3.10
C SER A 119 -15.70 -20.21 3.99
N ASP A 120 -16.27 -21.27 3.41
CA ASP A 120 -17.05 -22.28 4.16
C ASP A 120 -16.19 -23.02 5.19
N PHE A 121 -14.94 -23.35 4.83
CA PHE A 121 -14.00 -23.92 5.79
C PHE A 121 -13.68 -22.95 6.94
N SER A 122 -13.44 -21.68 6.64
CA SER A 122 -13.16 -20.67 7.66
C SER A 122 -14.36 -20.46 8.60
N ALA A 123 -15.58 -20.48 8.06
CA ALA A 123 -16.81 -20.44 8.86
C ALA A 123 -16.95 -21.69 9.74
N PHE A 124 -16.80 -22.89 9.16
CA PHE A 124 -16.78 -24.16 9.89
C PHE A 124 -15.79 -24.13 11.06
N PHE A 125 -14.56 -23.66 10.82
CA PHE A 125 -13.53 -23.63 11.84
C PHE A 125 -13.88 -22.66 12.98
N ARG A 126 -14.31 -21.43 12.65
CA ARG A 126 -14.68 -20.42 13.66
C ARG A 126 -15.91 -20.82 14.49
N GLU A 127 -16.93 -21.38 13.85
CA GLU A 127 -18.22 -21.64 14.49
C GLU A 127 -18.22 -22.93 15.30
N LEU A 128 -17.59 -24.00 14.79
CA LEU A 128 -17.62 -25.31 15.45
C LEU A 128 -16.42 -25.56 16.35
N TYR A 129 -15.32 -24.82 16.19
CA TYR A 129 -14.12 -24.94 17.02
C TYR A 129 -13.67 -23.58 17.61
N PRO A 130 -14.56 -22.81 18.25
CA PRO A 130 -14.25 -21.45 18.70
C PRO A 130 -13.11 -21.38 19.73
N ASN A 131 -12.96 -22.40 20.57
CA ASN A 131 -11.85 -22.49 21.53
C ASN A 131 -10.51 -22.68 20.80
N LEU A 132 -10.45 -23.59 19.84
CA LEU A 132 -9.23 -23.81 19.05
C LEU A 132 -8.91 -22.59 18.17
N TRP A 133 -9.92 -21.96 17.59
CA TRP A 133 -9.76 -20.69 16.85
C TRP A 133 -9.10 -19.61 17.70
N ARG A 134 -9.49 -19.49 18.98
CA ARG A 134 -8.88 -18.56 19.92
C ARG A 134 -7.43 -18.93 20.24
N ASP A 135 -7.13 -20.22 20.37
CA ASP A 135 -5.81 -20.73 20.77
C ASP A 135 -4.79 -20.75 19.61
N ILE A 136 -5.25 -20.77 18.36
CA ILE A 136 -4.40 -20.75 17.16
C ILE A 136 -3.92 -19.32 16.86
N THR A 137 -2.61 -19.16 16.77
CA THR A 137 -1.94 -17.92 16.36
C THR A 137 -2.19 -17.60 14.88
N THR A 138 -2.05 -16.34 14.50
CA THR A 138 -2.19 -15.89 13.10
C THR A 138 -1.25 -16.65 12.15
N PRO A 139 0.05 -16.86 12.44
CA PRO A 139 0.92 -17.67 11.59
C PRO A 139 0.47 -19.13 11.45
N GLN A 140 -0.03 -19.76 12.52
CA GLN A 140 -0.58 -21.12 12.44
C GLN A 140 -1.86 -21.18 11.60
N TRP A 141 -2.73 -20.17 11.68
CA TRP A 141 -3.91 -20.09 10.82
C TRP A 141 -3.50 -19.96 9.35
N TYR A 142 -2.52 -19.11 9.05
CA TYR A 142 -1.98 -18.98 7.70
C TYR A 142 -1.36 -20.28 7.20
N LEU A 143 -0.59 -21.00 8.03
CA LEU A 143 -0.08 -22.33 7.71
C LEU A 143 -1.20 -23.30 7.32
N ILE A 144 -2.26 -23.38 8.13
CA ILE A 144 -3.42 -24.25 7.87
C ILE A 144 -4.08 -23.86 6.55
N ARG A 145 -4.46 -22.59 6.41
CA ARG A 145 -5.17 -22.06 5.24
C ARG A 145 -4.40 -22.33 3.96
N ASP A 146 -3.10 -22.06 3.99
CA ASP A 146 -2.25 -22.08 2.80
C ASP A 146 -1.95 -23.50 2.32
N HIS A 147 -1.72 -24.44 3.23
CA HIS A 147 -1.54 -25.85 2.86
C HIS A 147 -2.85 -26.51 2.42
N LEU A 148 -4.00 -26.00 2.87
CA LEU A 148 -5.31 -26.47 2.38
C LEU A 148 -5.70 -25.84 1.05
N GLN A 149 -5.20 -24.68 0.65
CA GLN A 149 -5.60 -24.08 -0.62
C GLN A 149 -5.35 -25.05 -1.79
N ALA A 150 -6.34 -25.26 -2.64
CA ALA A 150 -6.21 -26.09 -3.84
C ALA A 150 -5.18 -25.48 -4.80
N SER A 151 -4.61 -26.31 -5.69
CA SER A 151 -3.76 -25.76 -6.77
C SER A 151 -4.62 -24.93 -7.71
N GLU A 152 -4.11 -23.77 -8.10
CA GLU A 152 -4.69 -22.98 -9.17
C GLU A 152 -4.16 -23.48 -10.52
N ALA A 153 -4.95 -23.29 -11.58
CA ALA A 153 -4.59 -23.69 -12.94
C ALA A 153 -4.15 -22.47 -13.75
N GLN A 154 -3.02 -22.57 -14.44
CA GLN A 154 -2.46 -21.46 -15.23
C GLN A 154 -3.40 -21.01 -16.36
N ASP A 155 -4.19 -21.94 -16.90
CA ASP A 155 -5.15 -21.72 -17.99
C ASP A 155 -6.54 -21.30 -17.49
N ALA A 156 -6.74 -21.16 -16.18
CA ALA A 156 -7.94 -20.60 -15.59
C ALA A 156 -7.60 -19.40 -14.67
N PRO A 157 -7.07 -18.29 -15.22
CA PRO A 157 -6.67 -17.13 -14.42
C PRO A 157 -7.88 -16.40 -13.84
N GLU A 158 -7.64 -15.49 -12.90
CA GLU A 158 -8.63 -14.45 -12.60
C GLU A 158 -8.74 -13.47 -13.77
N VAL A 159 -9.96 -13.24 -14.24
CA VAL A 159 -10.24 -12.32 -15.34
C VAL A 159 -10.88 -11.05 -14.78
N SER A 160 -10.35 -9.88 -15.17
CA SER A 160 -10.87 -8.58 -14.75
C SER A 160 -11.69 -7.92 -15.86
N ARG A 161 -12.84 -7.34 -15.51
CA ARG A 161 -13.70 -6.55 -16.42
C ARG A 161 -14.08 -5.21 -15.77
N PRO A 162 -13.13 -4.27 -15.66
CA PRO A 162 -13.37 -2.98 -14.99
C PRO A 162 -14.53 -2.21 -15.61
N ASP A 163 -14.75 -2.35 -16.92
CA ASP A 163 -15.87 -1.75 -17.67
C ASP A 163 -17.26 -2.22 -17.21
N LEU A 164 -17.34 -3.38 -16.56
CA LEU A 164 -18.57 -3.94 -15.99
C LEU A 164 -18.68 -3.71 -14.48
N SER A 165 -17.87 -2.82 -13.89
CA SER A 165 -17.95 -2.53 -12.45
C SER A 165 -19.24 -1.80 -12.10
N LYS A 166 -19.88 -2.19 -10.98
CA LYS A 166 -21.06 -1.47 -10.43
C LYS A 166 -20.70 -0.03 -10.03
N GLN A 167 -19.47 0.17 -9.58
CA GLN A 167 -18.90 1.47 -9.23
C GLN A 167 -17.80 1.78 -10.26
N PRO A 168 -18.03 2.69 -11.22
CA PRO A 168 -17.09 2.95 -12.29
C PRO A 168 -15.82 3.69 -11.80
N GLU A 169 -15.90 4.42 -10.70
CA GLU A 169 -14.85 5.36 -10.27
C GLU A 169 -13.51 4.65 -10.04
N GLY A 170 -13.51 3.46 -9.46
CA GLY A 170 -12.27 2.70 -9.28
C GLY A 170 -11.72 2.10 -10.58
N ALA A 171 -12.58 1.75 -11.53
CA ALA A 171 -12.15 1.35 -12.88
C ALA A 171 -11.53 2.55 -13.63
N ASP A 172 -12.11 3.75 -13.47
CA ASP A 172 -11.61 4.99 -14.06
C ASP A 172 -10.22 5.36 -13.54
N LEU A 173 -9.90 5.04 -12.29
CA LEU A 173 -8.56 5.23 -11.73
C LEU A 173 -7.51 4.34 -12.42
N PHE A 174 -7.81 3.07 -12.69
CA PHE A 174 -6.93 2.21 -13.49
C PHE A 174 -6.74 2.73 -14.91
N LEU A 175 -7.83 3.14 -15.57
CA LEU A 175 -7.79 3.77 -16.88
C LEU A 175 -6.92 5.04 -16.88
N THR A 176 -7.02 5.85 -15.84
CA THR A 176 -6.23 7.09 -15.68
C THR A 176 -4.75 6.79 -15.60
N PHE A 177 -4.36 5.80 -14.79
CA PHE A 177 -2.98 5.34 -14.72
C PHE A 177 -2.48 4.79 -16.07
N ALA A 178 -3.28 3.93 -16.72
CA ALA A 178 -2.94 3.33 -18.01
C ALA A 178 -2.77 4.40 -19.11
N ASN A 179 -3.67 5.39 -19.16
CA ASN A 179 -3.58 6.51 -20.10
C ASN A 179 -2.28 7.31 -19.90
N ARG A 180 -1.83 7.46 -18.64
CA ARG A 180 -0.58 8.16 -18.36
C ARG A 180 0.64 7.38 -18.83
N ALA A 181 0.68 6.07 -18.57
CA ALA A 181 1.73 5.20 -19.12
C ALA A 181 1.74 5.25 -20.66
N ARG A 182 0.56 5.32 -21.30
CA ARG A 182 0.43 5.46 -22.76
C ARG A 182 1.02 6.75 -23.29
N GLN A 183 0.72 7.88 -22.65
CA GLN A 183 1.29 9.17 -23.04
C GLN A 183 2.83 9.19 -22.94
N LEU A 184 3.40 8.58 -21.89
CA LEU A 184 4.85 8.47 -21.73
C LEU A 184 5.46 7.59 -22.84
N ALA A 185 4.83 6.46 -23.16
CA ALA A 185 5.28 5.57 -24.22
C ALA A 185 5.20 6.17 -25.62
N GLU A 186 4.11 6.90 -25.91
CA GLU A 186 3.93 7.63 -27.17
C GLU A 186 5.02 8.69 -27.38
N ALA A 187 5.44 9.37 -26.31
CA ALA A 187 6.52 10.35 -26.36
C ALA A 187 7.88 9.73 -26.72
N GLU A 188 8.08 8.44 -26.40
CA GLU A 188 9.28 7.66 -26.75
C GLU A 188 9.09 6.79 -28.01
N ASN A 189 7.93 6.84 -28.66
CA ASN A 189 7.54 5.96 -29.77
C ASN A 189 7.71 4.46 -29.42
N GLN A 190 7.26 4.09 -28.23
CA GLN A 190 7.28 2.72 -27.69
C GLN A 190 5.86 2.23 -27.40
N GLU A 191 5.72 0.91 -27.23
CA GLU A 191 4.47 0.35 -26.68
C GLU A 191 4.40 0.60 -25.17
N PRO A 192 3.23 0.97 -24.63
CA PRO A 192 3.07 1.22 -23.20
C PRO A 192 3.24 -0.05 -22.38
N LEU A 193 4.07 0.03 -21.35
CA LEU A 193 4.36 -1.07 -20.43
C LEU A 193 4.17 -0.61 -18.98
N VAL A 194 3.29 -1.31 -18.26
CA VAL A 194 3.08 -1.16 -16.82
C VAL A 194 3.63 -2.38 -16.10
N LEU A 195 4.48 -2.15 -15.10
CA LEU A 195 4.91 -3.18 -14.17
C LEU A 195 3.97 -3.23 -12.98
N VAL A 196 3.52 -4.43 -12.65
CA VAL A 196 2.70 -4.68 -11.46
C VAL A 196 3.59 -5.25 -10.36
N VAL A 197 3.53 -4.64 -9.18
CA VAL A 197 4.20 -5.11 -7.97
C VAL A 197 3.13 -5.54 -6.97
N THR A 198 3.11 -6.83 -6.64
CA THR A 198 2.14 -7.43 -5.71
C THR A 198 2.70 -7.64 -4.30
N ALA A 199 3.85 -7.02 -4.00
CA ALA A 199 4.64 -7.21 -2.79
C ALA A 199 3.94 -6.80 -1.48
N SER A 200 2.86 -6.00 -1.55
CA SER A 200 2.07 -5.68 -0.35
C SER A 200 1.28 -6.89 0.13
N GLY A 201 1.04 -7.87 -0.76
CA GLY A 201 0.33 -9.09 -0.42
C GLY A 201 1.19 -10.01 0.44
N ARG A 202 0.61 -10.49 1.54
CA ARG A 202 1.17 -11.62 2.30
C ARG A 202 1.41 -12.82 1.36
N ASP A 203 0.43 -13.12 0.53
CA ASP A 203 0.62 -13.93 -0.68
C ASP A 203 0.76 -13.00 -1.88
N SER A 204 1.99 -12.84 -2.38
CA SER A 204 2.28 -11.97 -3.53
C SER A 204 1.73 -12.53 -4.84
N PHE A 205 1.42 -13.84 -4.92
CA PHE A 205 0.99 -14.46 -6.17
C PHE A 205 -0.51 -14.27 -6.43
N ASP A 206 -1.31 -14.19 -5.37
CA ASP A 206 -2.77 -14.22 -5.46
C ASP A 206 -3.39 -13.08 -6.29
N ALA A 207 -2.74 -11.91 -6.30
CA ALA A 207 -3.23 -10.71 -6.99
C ALA A 207 -2.64 -10.52 -8.40
N VAL A 208 -1.72 -11.38 -8.85
CA VAL A 208 -0.97 -11.15 -10.10
C VAL A 208 -1.90 -11.09 -11.29
N ASP A 209 -2.72 -12.11 -11.51
CA ASP A 209 -3.63 -12.18 -12.66
C ASP A 209 -4.59 -11.00 -12.70
N PHE A 210 -5.19 -10.65 -11.56
CA PHE A 210 -6.10 -9.52 -11.44
C PHE A 210 -5.49 -8.23 -12.02
N TYR A 211 -4.32 -7.82 -11.52
CA TYR A 211 -3.72 -6.55 -11.95
C TYR A 211 -3.19 -6.61 -13.39
N LEU A 212 -2.63 -7.75 -13.81
CA LEU A 212 -2.18 -7.91 -15.21
C LEU A 212 -3.34 -7.77 -16.18
N GLU A 213 -4.45 -8.48 -15.93
CA GLU A 213 -5.64 -8.41 -16.77
C GLU A 213 -6.29 -7.03 -16.70
N THR A 214 -6.41 -6.43 -15.50
CA THR A 214 -6.97 -5.07 -15.33
C THR A 214 -6.22 -4.04 -16.18
N PHE A 215 -4.89 -4.08 -16.27
CA PHE A 215 -4.16 -3.13 -17.11
C PHE A 215 -4.22 -3.48 -18.60
N ARG A 216 -4.17 -4.77 -18.95
CA ARG A 216 -4.26 -5.22 -20.36
C ARG A 216 -5.57 -4.81 -21.03
N VAL A 217 -6.70 -4.95 -20.33
CA VAL A 217 -8.00 -4.51 -20.87
C VAL A 217 -8.11 -2.99 -21.04
N GLN A 218 -7.25 -2.20 -20.39
CA GLN A 218 -7.14 -0.75 -20.57
C GLN A 218 -6.19 -0.36 -21.72
N GLY A 219 -5.74 -1.35 -22.51
CA GLY A 219 -4.95 -1.12 -23.72
C GLY A 219 -3.49 -0.77 -23.45
N VAL A 220 -2.89 -1.31 -22.38
CA VAL A 220 -1.45 -1.25 -22.12
C VAL A 220 -0.88 -2.64 -21.88
N SER A 221 0.38 -2.88 -22.27
CA SER A 221 1.06 -4.11 -21.87
C SER A 221 1.29 -4.10 -20.36
N ALA A 222 1.12 -5.26 -19.72
CA ALA A 222 1.33 -5.42 -18.29
C ALA A 222 2.18 -6.65 -18.02
N GLU A 223 3.23 -6.47 -17.21
CA GLU A 223 4.14 -7.51 -16.75
C GLU A 223 4.27 -7.47 -15.23
N TRP A 224 4.44 -8.63 -14.61
CA TRP A 224 4.64 -8.73 -13.17
C TRP A 224 6.12 -8.52 -12.85
N LEU A 225 6.42 -7.61 -11.93
CA LEU A 225 7.76 -7.49 -11.34
C LEU A 225 7.80 -8.42 -10.11
N PRO A 226 8.46 -9.60 -10.18
CA PRO A 226 8.26 -10.71 -9.25
C PRO A 226 9.02 -10.54 -7.92
N ILE A 227 8.95 -9.36 -7.34
CA ILE A 227 9.59 -9.03 -6.06
C ILE A 227 8.59 -9.13 -4.91
N ASP A 228 9.06 -9.65 -3.79
CA ASP A 228 8.41 -9.61 -2.48
C ASP A 228 9.49 -9.64 -1.39
N ALA A 229 9.08 -9.65 -0.12
CA ALA A 229 10.04 -9.68 0.99
C ALA A 229 10.97 -10.91 0.93
N ALA A 230 10.43 -12.10 0.59
CA ALA A 230 11.23 -13.31 0.46
C ALA A 230 12.28 -13.19 -0.65
N PHE A 231 11.89 -12.63 -1.80
CA PHE A 231 12.79 -12.40 -2.93
C PHE A 231 14.00 -11.54 -2.53
N GLY A 232 13.79 -10.41 -1.85
CA GLY A 232 14.86 -9.51 -1.44
C GLY A 232 15.89 -10.20 -0.54
N HIS A 233 15.42 -11.04 0.39
CA HIS A 233 16.27 -11.84 1.26
C HIS A 233 17.02 -12.96 0.52
N ALA A 234 16.34 -13.69 -0.37
CA ALA A 234 16.95 -14.77 -1.15
C ALA A 234 18.03 -14.27 -2.11
N VAL A 235 17.80 -13.13 -2.78
CA VAL A 235 18.80 -12.50 -3.66
C VAL A 235 20.01 -12.03 -2.86
N ALA A 236 19.80 -11.40 -1.69
CA ALA A 236 20.89 -10.94 -0.84
C ALA A 236 21.75 -12.09 -0.30
N ALA A 237 21.14 -13.25 -0.04
CA ALA A 237 21.83 -14.46 0.41
C ALA A 237 22.38 -15.34 -0.73
N ASN A 238 22.00 -15.08 -1.98
CA ASN A 238 22.24 -15.95 -3.14
C ASN A 238 21.69 -17.37 -2.94
N GLU A 239 20.45 -17.47 -2.44
CA GLU A 239 19.78 -18.72 -2.03
C GLU A 239 18.38 -18.85 -2.66
N CYS A 240 18.30 -18.83 -3.99
CA CYS A 240 17.02 -18.83 -4.70
C CYS A 240 16.20 -20.12 -4.56
N ASP A 241 16.85 -21.25 -4.29
CA ASP A 241 16.16 -22.50 -3.95
C ASP A 241 15.41 -22.41 -2.61
N ALA A 242 15.84 -21.51 -1.70
CA ALA A 242 15.24 -21.32 -0.38
C ALA A 242 14.11 -20.28 -0.36
N LEU A 243 13.63 -19.84 -1.53
CA LEU A 243 12.51 -18.91 -1.65
C LEU A 243 11.28 -19.34 -0.83
N PRO A 244 10.84 -20.62 -0.84
CA PRO A 244 9.72 -21.08 0.00
C PRO A 244 9.92 -20.82 1.50
N GLU A 245 11.12 -21.10 2.01
CA GLU A 245 11.52 -20.92 3.41
C GLU A 245 11.51 -19.44 3.79
N TYR A 246 12.11 -18.59 2.95
CA TYR A 246 12.13 -17.15 3.17
C TYR A 246 10.73 -16.53 3.19
N ARG A 247 9.80 -17.03 2.37
CA ARG A 247 8.39 -16.58 2.37
C ARG A 247 7.62 -17.04 3.58
N GLY A 248 7.89 -18.24 4.09
CA GLY A 248 7.37 -18.68 5.37
C GLY A 248 7.84 -17.77 6.51
N GLN A 249 9.11 -17.32 6.48
CA GLN A 249 9.71 -16.49 7.52
C GLN A 249 9.25 -15.01 7.47
N TYR A 250 9.29 -14.39 6.29
CA TYR A 250 9.12 -12.94 6.15
C TYR A 250 7.72 -12.51 5.74
N GLN A 251 6.98 -13.39 5.06
CA GLN A 251 5.60 -13.13 4.64
C GLN A 251 4.59 -13.99 5.40
N GLN A 252 5.01 -15.01 6.16
CA GLN A 252 4.09 -15.99 6.77
C GLN A 252 3.16 -16.61 5.71
N SER A 253 3.70 -16.89 4.53
CA SER A 253 2.99 -17.46 3.39
C SER A 253 3.64 -18.77 2.95
N PHE A 254 2.83 -19.83 2.83
CA PHE A 254 3.32 -21.21 2.81
C PHE A 254 2.83 -21.96 1.57
N ALA A 255 3.65 -22.89 1.07
CA ALA A 255 3.31 -23.78 -0.04
C ALA A 255 2.75 -23.05 -1.28
N ARG A 256 3.23 -21.83 -1.57
CA ARG A 256 2.74 -21.03 -2.70
C ARG A 256 3.17 -21.62 -4.04
N GLU A 257 4.33 -22.27 -4.09
CA GLU A 257 4.83 -23.03 -5.23
C GLU A 257 3.99 -24.26 -5.59
N ARG A 258 3.23 -24.80 -4.63
CA ARG A 258 2.23 -25.83 -4.89
C ARG A 258 0.94 -25.25 -5.48
N VAL A 259 0.57 -24.05 -5.04
CA VAL A 259 -0.68 -23.40 -5.44
C VAL A 259 -0.54 -22.72 -6.80
N TYR A 260 0.57 -22.00 -7.02
CA TYR A 260 0.89 -21.23 -8.21
C TYR A 260 2.26 -21.64 -8.77
N PRO A 261 2.43 -22.87 -9.28
CA PRO A 261 3.73 -23.37 -9.72
C PRO A 261 4.39 -22.51 -10.81
N TRP A 262 3.62 -21.89 -11.70
CA TRP A 262 4.16 -21.04 -12.76
C TRP A 262 4.68 -19.69 -12.25
N LEU A 263 4.00 -19.05 -11.28
CA LEU A 263 4.46 -17.80 -10.67
C LEU A 263 5.70 -18.03 -9.81
N ALA A 264 5.74 -19.14 -9.07
CA ALA A 264 6.92 -19.54 -8.31
C ALA A 264 8.13 -19.75 -9.22
N GLU A 265 7.96 -20.40 -10.37
CA GLU A 265 9.04 -20.60 -11.35
C GLU A 265 9.51 -19.27 -11.97
N ILE A 266 8.59 -18.35 -12.31
CA ILE A 266 8.94 -17.00 -12.80
C ILE A 266 9.78 -16.26 -11.76
N GLN A 267 9.34 -16.26 -10.50
CA GLN A 267 10.05 -15.59 -9.43
C GLN A 267 11.42 -16.23 -9.15
N LYS A 268 11.52 -17.56 -9.20
CA LYS A 268 12.78 -18.27 -9.01
C LYS A 268 13.81 -17.88 -10.07
N ARG A 269 13.43 -17.87 -11.36
CA ARG A 269 14.32 -17.45 -12.45
C ARG A 269 14.77 -16.00 -12.30
N ALA A 270 13.87 -15.11 -11.88
CA ALA A 270 14.23 -13.73 -11.59
C ALA A 270 15.19 -13.61 -10.40
N CYS A 271 15.08 -14.48 -9.40
CA CYS A 271 16.03 -14.51 -8.27
C CYS A 271 17.40 -14.98 -8.73
N GLU A 272 17.47 -15.99 -9.60
CA GLU A 272 18.72 -16.53 -10.14
C GLU A 272 19.43 -15.53 -11.08
N ASN A 273 18.69 -14.58 -11.66
CA ASN A 273 19.22 -13.52 -12.51
C ASN A 273 18.59 -12.15 -12.19
N PRO A 274 18.90 -11.54 -11.04
CA PRO A 274 18.20 -10.34 -10.57
C PRO A 274 18.46 -9.10 -11.43
N GLU A 275 19.54 -9.09 -12.22
CA GLU A 275 19.84 -8.01 -13.16
C GLU A 275 18.77 -7.88 -14.26
N SER A 276 18.06 -8.97 -14.61
CA SER A 276 16.96 -8.88 -15.59
C SER A 276 15.79 -8.02 -15.12
N LEU A 277 15.70 -7.73 -13.81
CA LEU A 277 14.71 -6.80 -13.29
C LEU A 277 14.99 -5.35 -13.71
N LEU A 278 16.27 -4.99 -13.89
CA LEU A 278 16.64 -3.65 -14.35
C LEU A 278 16.22 -3.44 -15.81
N ASP A 279 16.47 -4.42 -16.69
CA ASP A 279 16.01 -4.39 -18.08
C ASP A 279 14.48 -4.24 -18.19
N LEU A 280 13.75 -4.79 -17.22
CA LEU A 280 12.29 -4.66 -17.16
C LEU A 280 11.87 -3.26 -16.70
N VAL A 281 12.50 -2.73 -15.65
CA VAL A 281 12.23 -1.37 -15.13
C VAL A 281 12.62 -0.29 -16.14
N GLU A 282 13.72 -0.45 -16.87
CA GLU A 282 14.23 0.53 -17.84
C GLU A 282 13.31 0.70 -19.06
N ARG A 283 12.58 -0.34 -19.44
CA ARG A 283 11.60 -0.30 -20.55
C ARG A 283 10.19 0.08 -20.10
N ALA A 284 9.95 0.16 -18.79
CA ALA A 284 8.63 0.41 -18.26
C ALA A 284 8.30 1.91 -18.25
N HIS A 285 7.02 2.17 -18.50
CA HIS A 285 6.41 3.50 -18.50
C HIS A 285 5.59 3.74 -17.24
N GLY A 286 5.20 2.68 -16.54
CA GLY A 286 4.58 2.79 -15.22
C GLY A 286 4.93 1.63 -14.29
N VAL A 287 4.85 1.88 -12.98
CA VAL A 287 4.90 0.86 -11.93
C VAL A 287 3.71 1.05 -11.00
N PHE A 288 2.93 -0.01 -10.79
CA PHE A 288 1.74 0.00 -9.94
C PHE A 288 1.87 -1.00 -8.79
N ILE A 289 1.73 -0.52 -7.56
CA ILE A 289 1.90 -1.30 -6.32
C ILE A 289 0.54 -1.61 -5.70
N ASN A 290 0.26 -2.89 -5.44
CA ASN A 290 -1.01 -3.33 -4.85
C ASN A 290 -1.19 -2.92 -3.38
N GLY A 291 -2.41 -3.13 -2.88
CA GLY A 291 -2.74 -3.02 -1.45
C GLY A 291 -2.34 -4.26 -0.64
N GLY A 292 -2.30 -4.12 0.70
CA GLY A 292 -1.86 -5.16 1.63
C GLY A 292 -1.13 -4.56 2.84
N ASP A 293 0.11 -4.97 3.08
CA ASP A 293 1.00 -4.45 4.13
C ASP A 293 2.20 -3.72 3.52
N GLN A 294 2.29 -2.41 3.76
CA GLN A 294 3.36 -1.55 3.27
C GLN A 294 4.75 -1.93 3.82
N SER A 295 4.81 -2.61 4.97
CA SER A 295 6.06 -3.11 5.55
C SER A 295 6.63 -4.27 4.74
N LEU A 296 5.79 -5.08 4.09
CA LEU A 296 6.22 -6.14 3.16
C LEU A 296 6.75 -5.55 1.87
N THR A 297 6.07 -4.55 1.31
CA THR A 297 6.54 -3.84 0.10
C THR A 297 7.88 -3.18 0.35
N ARG A 298 8.06 -2.51 1.50
CA ARG A 298 9.35 -1.95 1.87
C ARG A 298 10.45 -3.03 1.87
N GLN A 299 10.19 -4.21 2.42
CA GLN A 299 11.18 -5.31 2.41
C GLN A 299 11.52 -5.82 1.00
N ALA A 300 10.61 -5.69 0.03
CA ALA A 300 10.87 -6.05 -1.37
C ALA A 300 11.77 -5.06 -2.12
N PHE A 301 11.83 -3.80 -1.66
CA PHE A 301 12.57 -2.72 -2.31
C PHE A 301 13.87 -2.32 -1.61
N PHE A 302 14.08 -2.80 -0.38
CA PHE A 302 15.27 -2.54 0.42
C PHE A 302 15.99 -3.84 0.75
N LYS A 303 17.32 -3.79 0.75
CA LYS A 303 18.18 -4.91 1.15
C LYS A 303 18.11 -5.09 2.68
N PRO A 304 18.53 -6.26 3.21
CA PRO A 304 18.53 -6.52 4.66
C PRO A 304 19.37 -5.53 5.48
N ASP A 305 20.37 -4.89 4.87
CA ASP A 305 21.20 -3.84 5.50
C ASP A 305 20.52 -2.45 5.52
N GLY A 306 19.30 -2.33 4.98
CA GLY A 306 18.54 -1.10 4.89
C GLY A 306 18.85 -0.23 3.66
N SER A 307 19.82 -0.61 2.82
CA SER A 307 20.14 0.12 1.59
C SER A 307 19.10 -0.16 0.48
N PRO A 308 18.85 0.79 -0.44
CA PRO A 308 17.92 0.59 -1.54
C PRO A 308 18.46 -0.47 -2.52
N THR A 309 17.54 -1.24 -3.10
CA THR A 309 17.84 -2.16 -4.22
C THR A 309 18.13 -1.39 -5.52
N ASN A 310 18.77 -2.06 -6.49
CA ASN A 310 19.06 -1.42 -7.78
C ASN A 310 17.76 -1.05 -8.53
N TRP A 311 16.72 -1.89 -8.46
CA TRP A 311 15.42 -1.59 -9.07
C TRP A 311 14.71 -0.44 -8.37
N LEU A 312 14.81 -0.29 -7.04
CA LEU A 312 14.28 0.91 -6.36
C LEU A 312 14.97 2.18 -6.84
N ASN A 313 16.30 2.17 -6.94
CA ASN A 313 17.07 3.32 -7.42
C ASN A 313 16.67 3.70 -8.86
N SER A 314 16.52 2.70 -9.74
CA SER A 314 16.08 2.91 -11.12
C SER A 314 14.65 3.46 -11.20
N ILE A 315 13.72 2.92 -10.40
CA ILE A 315 12.33 3.43 -10.33
C ILE A 315 12.32 4.89 -9.87
N ARG A 316 13.02 5.23 -8.78
CA ARG A 316 13.13 6.61 -8.29
C ARG A 316 13.66 7.54 -9.37
N ALA A 317 14.77 7.17 -10.01
CA ALA A 317 15.39 7.98 -11.06
C ALA A 317 14.41 8.25 -12.22
N ARG A 318 13.72 7.21 -12.71
CA ARG A 318 12.78 7.31 -13.83
C ARG A 318 11.49 8.07 -13.47
N VAL A 319 11.00 7.93 -12.24
CA VAL A 319 9.84 8.69 -11.77
C VAL A 319 10.20 10.16 -11.66
N PHE A 320 11.31 10.49 -10.99
CA PHE A 320 11.72 11.88 -10.80
C PHE A 320 12.21 12.56 -12.08
N SER A 321 12.68 11.81 -13.08
CA SER A 321 13.00 12.33 -14.42
C SER A 321 11.78 12.45 -15.34
N GLY A 322 10.58 12.05 -14.88
CA GLY A 322 9.35 12.12 -15.65
C GLY A 322 9.24 11.08 -16.76
N GLN A 323 10.07 10.04 -16.74
CA GLN A 323 10.09 8.92 -17.71
C GLN A 323 9.16 7.77 -17.31
N MET A 324 8.72 7.74 -16.05
CA MET A 324 7.84 6.70 -15.51
C MET A 324 6.78 7.30 -14.58
N ILE A 325 5.57 6.77 -14.63
CA ILE A 325 4.53 7.02 -13.63
C ILE A 325 4.58 5.96 -12.53
N ALA A 326 4.70 6.36 -11.25
CA ALA A 326 4.50 5.46 -10.13
C ALA A 326 3.08 5.58 -9.58
N GLY A 327 2.49 4.47 -9.16
CA GLY A 327 1.20 4.48 -8.50
C GLY A 327 1.03 3.32 -7.54
N GLY A 328 0.05 3.45 -6.65
CA GLY A 328 -0.29 2.36 -5.76
C GLY A 328 -1.64 2.57 -5.08
N THR A 329 -2.13 1.52 -4.45
CA THR A 329 -3.39 1.53 -3.72
C THR A 329 -3.22 1.04 -2.29
N SER A 330 -3.85 1.70 -1.32
CA SER A 330 -3.77 1.31 0.10
C SER A 330 -2.31 1.28 0.60
N ALA A 331 -1.77 0.12 0.97
CA ALA A 331 -0.35 -0.06 1.29
C ALA A 331 0.60 0.43 0.19
N GLY A 332 0.25 0.25 -1.08
CA GLY A 332 1.02 0.74 -2.22
C GLY A 332 1.11 2.27 -2.27
N THR A 333 0.15 2.99 -1.68
CA THR A 333 0.22 4.44 -1.48
C THR A 333 1.02 4.79 -0.22
N ALA A 334 0.74 4.12 0.90
CA ALA A 334 1.42 4.39 2.18
C ALA A 334 2.95 4.24 2.04
N VAL A 335 3.40 3.21 1.30
CA VAL A 335 4.81 2.96 1.05
C VAL A 335 5.47 4.03 0.18
N MET A 336 4.74 4.88 -0.54
CA MET A 336 5.36 5.96 -1.34
C MET A 336 5.95 7.08 -0.48
N SER A 337 5.60 7.12 0.82
CA SER A 337 6.10 8.12 1.77
C SER A 337 7.64 8.15 1.80
N GLY A 338 8.20 9.35 1.91
CA GLY A 338 9.61 9.59 2.18
C GLY A 338 10.00 9.14 3.56
N ASN A 339 9.95 10.06 4.54
CA ASN A 339 10.23 9.77 5.95
C ASN A 339 9.31 10.65 6.83
N PRO A 340 8.50 10.07 7.75
CA PRO A 340 8.31 8.66 8.09
C PRO A 340 7.30 7.91 7.19
N MET A 341 7.18 6.59 7.38
CA MET A 341 6.09 5.77 6.82
C MET A 341 5.25 5.15 7.94
N ILE A 342 3.94 5.39 7.95
CA ILE A 342 3.02 4.77 8.92
C ILE A 342 2.97 3.24 8.70
N THR A 343 3.04 2.46 9.78
CA THR A 343 3.02 0.98 9.72
C THR A 343 1.77 0.39 10.38
N ASN A 344 1.25 0.98 11.45
CA ASN A 344 0.06 0.49 12.15
C ASN A 344 -0.62 1.58 12.97
N GLY A 345 -1.84 1.32 13.43
CA GLY A 345 -2.41 1.98 14.61
C GLY A 345 -3.80 2.59 14.42
N SER A 346 -4.47 2.90 15.52
CA SER A 346 -5.76 3.62 15.52
C SER A 346 -5.58 5.10 15.88
N SER A 347 -6.58 5.93 15.57
CA SER A 347 -6.57 7.33 16.02
C SER A 347 -6.68 7.47 17.53
N ASP A 348 -7.45 6.61 18.20
CA ASP A 348 -7.54 6.60 19.67
C ASP A 348 -6.17 6.31 20.31
N ALA A 349 -5.49 5.25 19.88
CA ALA A 349 -4.15 4.92 20.40
C ALA A 349 -3.13 6.01 20.06
N GLY A 350 -3.14 6.54 18.83
CA GLY A 350 -2.22 7.60 18.42
C GLY A 350 -2.38 8.89 19.23
N LEU A 351 -3.62 9.29 19.56
CA LEU A 351 -3.89 10.50 20.33
C LEU A 351 -3.52 10.35 21.82
N ARG A 352 -3.66 9.15 22.40
CA ARG A 352 -3.38 8.88 23.83
C ARG A 352 -1.94 8.50 24.11
N GLU A 353 -1.40 7.59 23.31
CA GLU A 353 -0.10 6.96 23.54
C GLU A 353 1.02 7.66 22.76
N GLY A 354 0.66 8.41 21.71
CA GLY A 354 1.59 8.96 20.74
C GLY A 354 2.00 7.95 19.67
N ALA A 355 3.06 8.28 18.92
CA ALA A 355 3.57 7.45 17.84
C ALA A 355 4.92 6.80 18.19
N PHE A 356 5.04 5.50 17.93
CA PHE A 356 6.22 4.71 18.25
C PHE A 356 7.03 4.35 17.00
N ALA A 357 8.32 4.69 16.98
CA ALA A 357 9.22 4.29 15.89
C ALA A 357 9.54 2.80 15.98
N MET A 358 9.17 2.01 14.97
CA MET A 358 9.41 0.58 14.91
C MET A 358 9.73 0.13 13.48
N THR A 359 10.68 -0.79 13.33
CA THR A 359 11.02 -1.39 12.03
C THR A 359 9.88 -2.25 11.48
N GLN A 360 9.14 -2.91 12.38
CA GLN A 360 8.01 -3.78 12.06
C GLN A 360 6.87 -3.47 13.03
N PRO A 361 5.60 -3.49 12.56
CA PRO A 361 4.47 -3.28 13.43
C PRO A 361 4.31 -4.42 14.46
N PRO A 362 3.58 -4.19 15.56
CA PRO A 362 3.17 -5.25 16.48
C PRO A 362 2.38 -6.33 15.72
N ALA A 363 2.54 -7.59 16.11
CA ALA A 363 1.72 -8.67 15.55
C ALA A 363 0.23 -8.41 15.89
N ALA A 364 -0.66 -8.61 14.92
CA ALA A 364 -2.08 -8.32 15.07
C ALA A 364 -2.74 -9.07 16.24
N ASP A 365 -2.22 -10.24 16.60
CA ASP A 365 -2.70 -11.06 17.71
C ASP A 365 -1.81 -10.98 18.95
N CYS A 366 -0.88 -10.03 19.04
CA CYS A 366 0.02 -9.94 20.19
C CYS A 366 -0.75 -9.74 21.51
N ALA A 367 -1.84 -8.97 21.49
CA ALA A 367 -2.67 -8.75 22.67
C ALA A 367 -3.39 -10.03 23.11
N ARG A 368 -3.78 -10.88 22.16
CA ARG A 368 -4.44 -12.18 22.44
C ARG A 368 -3.51 -13.16 23.14
N PHE A 369 -2.20 -13.07 22.89
CA PHE A 369 -1.19 -13.99 23.43
C PHE A 369 -0.24 -13.34 24.45
N ASP A 370 -0.57 -12.14 24.94
CA ASP A 370 0.27 -11.37 25.87
C ASP A 370 1.74 -11.26 25.41
N SER A 371 1.92 -11.05 24.10
CA SER A 371 3.21 -11.05 23.42
C SER A 371 3.55 -9.72 22.76
N CYS A 372 2.77 -8.68 23.03
CA CYS A 372 3.12 -7.34 22.58
C CYS A 372 4.42 -6.89 23.22
N LYS A 373 5.24 -6.13 22.48
CA LYS A 373 6.46 -5.54 23.07
C LYS A 373 6.07 -4.59 24.20
N PRO A 374 6.92 -4.43 25.24
CA PRO A 374 6.65 -3.48 26.31
C PRO A 374 6.36 -2.08 25.75
N ALA A 375 5.31 -1.43 26.25
CA ALA A 375 4.82 -0.10 25.88
C ALA A 375 4.09 0.05 24.53
N VAL A 376 3.77 -1.04 23.82
CA VAL A 376 2.88 -1.00 22.65
C VAL A 376 1.81 -2.09 22.71
N SER A 377 0.63 -1.79 22.17
CA SER A 377 -0.47 -2.73 21.93
C SER A 377 -0.54 -3.12 20.45
N ALA A 378 -1.43 -4.07 20.13
CA ALA A 378 -1.70 -4.43 18.73
C ALA A 378 -2.25 -3.24 17.91
N ASP A 379 -2.85 -2.24 18.56
CA ASP A 379 -3.48 -1.08 17.92
C ASP A 379 -2.67 0.21 18.08
N SER A 380 -1.47 0.16 18.70
CA SER A 380 -0.61 1.34 18.86
C SER A 380 -0.17 1.90 17.51
N LEU A 381 -0.10 3.23 17.44
CA LEU A 381 0.41 3.97 16.29
C LEU A 381 1.91 3.73 16.15
N THR A 382 2.30 3.05 15.08
CA THR A 382 3.70 2.77 14.78
C THR A 382 4.09 3.27 13.41
N TYR A 383 5.36 3.62 13.26
CA TYR A 383 5.92 4.08 12.00
C TYR A 383 7.36 3.60 11.80
N ASN A 384 7.75 3.43 10.54
CA ASN A 384 9.13 3.21 10.17
C ASN A 384 9.83 4.57 9.98
N ARG A 385 10.87 4.82 10.78
CA ARG A 385 11.67 6.06 10.72
C ARG A 385 12.55 6.17 9.48
N GLU A 386 12.92 5.07 8.85
CA GLU A 386 13.61 5.12 7.56
C GLU A 386 12.62 5.30 6.41
N GLY A 387 11.32 5.29 6.71
CA GLY A 387 10.26 5.58 5.79
C GLY A 387 10.05 4.54 4.70
N GLY A 388 9.51 4.97 3.56
CA GLY A 388 9.05 4.09 2.48
C GLY A 388 9.96 4.14 1.25
N LEU A 389 9.37 4.24 0.08
CA LEU A 389 10.04 4.32 -1.22
C LEU A 389 10.50 5.72 -1.56
N ASP A 390 10.17 6.75 -0.77
CA ASP A 390 10.61 8.12 -1.02
C ASP A 390 10.29 8.62 -2.43
N LEU A 391 9.04 8.41 -2.84
CA LEU A 391 8.48 8.90 -4.10
C LEU A 391 7.54 10.09 -3.88
N PHE A 392 7.00 10.26 -2.67
CA PHE A 392 6.24 11.43 -2.25
C PHE A 392 7.07 12.32 -1.32
N PRO A 393 7.68 13.42 -1.82
CA PRO A 393 8.63 14.22 -1.05
C PRO A 393 7.98 15.27 -0.14
N PHE A 394 6.66 15.39 -0.15
CA PHE A 394 5.96 16.49 0.53
C PHE A 394 5.57 16.15 1.97
N GLY A 395 5.39 14.88 2.33
CA GLY A 395 4.94 14.55 3.68
C GLY A 395 4.60 13.09 3.89
N ILE A 396 3.75 12.84 4.88
CA ILE A 396 3.32 11.50 5.30
C ILE A 396 2.06 11.11 4.51
N LEU A 397 1.95 9.84 4.14
CA LEU A 397 0.75 9.29 3.51
C LEU A 397 -0.02 8.34 4.42
N ASP A 398 -1.34 8.43 4.35
CA ASP A 398 -2.28 7.48 4.92
C ASP A 398 -3.41 7.17 3.92
N THR A 399 -4.07 6.02 4.09
CA THR A 399 -5.05 5.43 3.17
C THR A 399 -6.25 4.87 3.90
N HIS A 400 -7.32 4.49 3.19
CA HIS A 400 -8.62 4.14 3.77
C HIS A 400 -9.02 5.13 4.87
N PHE A 401 -8.83 6.41 4.55
CA PHE A 401 -8.54 7.43 5.53
C PHE A 401 -9.78 7.80 6.33
N SER A 402 -10.77 8.40 5.67
CA SER A 402 -12.03 8.73 6.31
C SER A 402 -12.82 7.47 6.68
N GLU A 403 -12.71 6.37 5.93
CA GLU A 403 -13.40 5.10 6.20
C GLU A 403 -13.09 4.51 7.56
N ARG A 404 -11.92 4.84 8.11
CA ARG A 404 -11.40 4.26 9.35
C ARG A 404 -11.11 5.35 10.39
N GLY A 405 -11.62 6.58 10.21
CA GLY A 405 -11.45 7.69 11.15
C GLY A 405 -9.98 8.01 11.46
N ARG A 406 -9.10 8.03 10.44
CA ARG A 406 -7.62 8.07 10.61
C ARG A 406 -7.00 9.46 10.79
N GLN A 407 -7.82 10.49 10.97
CA GLN A 407 -7.36 11.88 11.10
C GLN A 407 -6.52 12.10 12.36
N GLY A 408 -6.93 11.50 13.47
CA GLY A 408 -6.24 11.62 14.76
C GLY A 408 -4.86 10.95 14.74
N ARG A 409 -4.76 9.72 14.20
CA ARG A 409 -3.46 9.03 14.09
C ARG A 409 -2.50 9.75 13.15
N LEU A 410 -3.02 10.31 12.06
CA LEU A 410 -2.21 11.03 11.09
C LEU A 410 -1.64 12.31 11.72
N LEU A 411 -2.47 13.07 12.45
CA LEU A 411 -2.02 14.26 13.17
C LEU A 411 -1.02 13.91 14.29
N ALA A 412 -1.29 12.87 15.06
CA ALA A 412 -0.37 12.41 16.11
C ALA A 412 1.00 12.04 15.54
N LEU A 413 1.04 11.36 14.39
CA LEU A 413 2.29 11.03 13.70
C LEU A 413 2.97 12.28 13.13
N GLN A 414 2.20 13.20 12.53
CA GLN A 414 2.71 14.45 11.98
C GLN A 414 3.42 15.27 13.05
N ILE A 415 2.79 15.44 14.22
CA ILE A 415 3.37 16.08 15.40
C ILE A 415 4.63 15.36 15.87
N ALA A 416 4.60 14.02 15.95
CA ALA A 416 5.72 13.23 16.47
C ALA A 416 6.96 13.24 15.57
N THR A 417 6.80 13.60 14.29
CA THR A 417 7.87 13.56 13.29
C THR A 417 8.15 14.90 12.63
N GLU A 418 7.46 15.96 13.07
CA GLU A 418 7.58 17.33 12.54
C GLU A 418 7.39 17.39 11.02
N ALA A 419 6.58 16.47 10.46
CA ALA A 419 6.36 16.41 9.03
C ALA A 419 5.55 17.63 8.55
N PRO A 420 5.99 18.31 7.47
CA PRO A 420 5.37 19.54 7.02
C PRO A 420 3.93 19.32 6.56
N PHE A 421 3.68 18.19 5.90
CA PHE A 421 2.36 17.76 5.47
C PHE A 421 2.06 16.34 5.92
N ALA A 422 0.78 16.08 6.11
CA ALA A 422 0.25 14.74 6.19
C ALA A 422 -1.00 14.63 5.33
N VAL A 423 -1.04 13.61 4.47
CA VAL A 423 -2.07 13.46 3.44
C VAL A 423 -2.76 12.11 3.61
N GLY A 424 -4.07 12.15 3.85
CA GLY A 424 -4.95 11.00 3.90
C GLY A 424 -5.77 10.89 2.63
N VAL A 425 -5.72 9.75 1.96
CA VAL A 425 -6.52 9.49 0.75
C VAL A 425 -7.65 8.51 1.08
N ASP A 426 -8.88 8.90 0.77
CA ASP A 426 -10.07 8.06 0.96
C ASP A 426 -10.12 6.91 -0.07
N GLU A 427 -10.92 5.89 0.23
CA GLU A 427 -11.15 4.77 -0.71
C GLU A 427 -11.66 5.28 -2.08
N THR A 428 -11.44 4.52 -3.14
CA THR A 428 -11.92 4.84 -4.50
C THR A 428 -11.57 6.28 -4.95
N THR A 429 -10.50 6.83 -4.40
CA THR A 429 -10.03 8.20 -4.64
C THR A 429 -8.51 8.18 -4.79
N ALA A 430 -8.01 9.06 -5.65
CA ALA A 430 -6.61 9.23 -5.96
C ALA A 430 -6.19 10.69 -5.84
N LEU A 431 -4.97 10.89 -5.33
CA LEU A 431 -4.23 12.13 -5.49
C LEU A 431 -3.21 11.94 -6.61
N LEU A 432 -3.37 12.68 -7.70
CA LEU A 432 -2.41 12.77 -8.82
C LEU A 432 -1.43 13.88 -8.50
N VAL A 433 -0.12 13.62 -8.57
CA VAL A 433 0.92 14.56 -8.15
C VAL A 433 2.02 14.66 -9.18
N ASN A 434 2.44 15.88 -9.50
CA ASN A 434 3.74 16.17 -10.06
C ASN A 434 4.73 16.36 -8.91
N THR A 435 5.66 15.41 -8.73
CA THR A 435 6.59 15.42 -7.59
C THR A 435 7.66 16.51 -7.67
N TYR A 436 7.84 17.13 -8.84
CA TYR A 436 8.81 18.21 -9.05
C TYR A 436 8.19 19.58 -8.79
N SER A 437 7.05 19.88 -9.43
CA SER A 437 6.39 21.18 -9.25
C SER A 437 5.58 21.25 -7.96
N GLY A 438 5.11 20.10 -7.45
CA GLY A 438 4.16 20.03 -6.34
C GLY A 438 2.70 20.21 -6.76
N ASP A 439 2.43 20.36 -8.05
CA ASP A 439 1.06 20.45 -8.56
C ASP A 439 0.33 19.12 -8.32
N PHE A 440 -0.93 19.21 -7.93
CA PHE A 440 -1.76 18.04 -7.68
C PHE A 440 -3.18 18.21 -8.19
N ARG A 441 -3.86 17.08 -8.38
CA ARG A 441 -5.28 16.99 -8.69
C ARG A 441 -5.90 15.78 -7.99
N VAL A 442 -7.09 15.97 -7.41
CA VAL A 442 -7.88 14.90 -6.82
C VAL A 442 -8.78 14.27 -7.89
N GLN A 443 -8.87 12.94 -7.89
CA GLN A 443 -9.78 12.21 -8.77
C GLN A 443 -10.43 11.03 -8.04
N GLY A 444 -11.73 10.80 -8.24
CA GLY A 444 -12.42 9.61 -7.74
C GLY A 444 -13.73 9.94 -7.03
N ALA A 445 -14.19 9.02 -6.18
CA ALA A 445 -15.53 9.06 -5.59
C ALA A 445 -15.64 9.98 -4.35
N HIS A 446 -14.54 10.17 -3.61
CA HIS A 446 -14.54 10.83 -2.30
C HIS A 446 -13.50 11.96 -2.27
N GLY A 447 -12.75 12.09 -1.16
CA GLY A 447 -11.82 13.19 -0.98
C GLY A 447 -10.40 12.80 -0.59
N VAL A 448 -9.57 13.84 -0.54
CA VAL A 448 -8.22 13.83 -0.02
C VAL A 448 -8.16 14.83 1.12
N PHE A 449 -7.70 14.37 2.26
CA PHE A 449 -7.51 15.17 3.46
C PHE A 449 -6.04 15.58 3.58
N VAL A 450 -5.76 16.87 3.69
CA VAL A 450 -4.40 17.41 3.82
C VAL A 450 -4.29 18.16 5.15
N GLN A 451 -3.34 17.78 5.99
CA GLN A 451 -3.00 18.45 7.25
C GLN A 451 -1.69 19.23 7.13
N ALA A 452 -1.68 20.44 7.67
CA ALA A 452 -0.52 21.32 7.74
C ALA A 452 -0.54 22.14 9.05
N HIS A 453 0.60 22.72 9.39
CA HIS A 453 0.78 23.54 10.60
C HIS A 453 0.26 22.85 11.88
N PRO A 454 0.76 21.63 12.18
CA PRO A 454 0.33 20.91 13.36
C PRO A 454 0.88 21.59 14.63
N ASP A 455 0.07 21.65 15.69
CA ASP A 455 0.47 22.23 16.97
C ASP A 455 -0.06 21.41 18.16
N ARG A 456 0.59 21.55 19.32
CA ARG A 456 0.16 20.97 20.59
C ARG A 456 -0.47 22.06 21.44
N THR A 457 -1.67 21.81 21.95
CA THR A 457 -2.33 22.67 22.94
C THR A 457 -2.30 22.02 24.32
N ASP A 458 -2.64 22.81 25.35
CA ASP A 458 -2.86 22.30 26.71
C ASP A 458 -3.94 21.20 26.78
N THR A 459 -4.82 21.14 25.78
CA THR A 459 -5.97 20.23 25.73
C THR A 459 -5.81 19.10 24.72
N GLY A 460 -4.79 19.10 23.86
CA GLY A 460 -4.58 18.05 22.86
C GLY A 460 -3.80 18.50 21.61
N LEU A 461 -4.21 18.06 20.43
CA LEU A 461 -3.50 18.29 19.16
C LEU A 461 -4.39 19.04 18.16
N LEU A 462 -3.85 20.05 17.49
CA LEU A 462 -4.55 20.76 16.42
C LEU A 462 -3.74 20.81 15.12
N ALA A 463 -4.43 21.02 14.00
CA ALA A 463 -3.81 21.34 12.73
C ALA A 463 -4.76 22.15 11.84
N ARG A 464 -4.19 22.80 10.82
CA ARG A 464 -4.97 23.23 9.66
C ARG A 464 -5.25 22.02 8.78
N PHE A 465 -6.47 21.90 8.31
CA PHE A 465 -6.86 20.85 7.38
C PHE A 465 -7.52 21.38 6.12
N SER A 466 -7.42 20.59 5.07
CA SER A 466 -8.18 20.76 3.84
C SER A 466 -8.80 19.42 3.44
N TYR A 467 -10.05 19.44 3.02
CA TYR A 467 -10.74 18.29 2.43
C TYR A 467 -11.11 18.65 0.99
N LEU A 468 -10.45 17.98 0.05
CA LEU A 468 -10.47 18.29 -1.38
C LEU A 468 -11.11 17.13 -2.12
N ARG A 469 -12.03 17.41 -3.06
CA ARG A 469 -12.80 16.39 -3.79
C ARG A 469 -12.45 16.36 -5.27
N ASN A 470 -13.09 15.42 -5.98
CA ASN A 470 -12.90 15.16 -7.39
C ASN A 470 -12.82 16.42 -8.28
N GLY A 471 -11.68 16.57 -8.95
CA GLY A 471 -11.36 17.66 -9.85
C GLY A 471 -10.70 18.87 -9.19
N THR A 472 -10.69 18.96 -7.85
CA THR A 472 -9.96 20.02 -7.17
C THR A 472 -8.46 19.83 -7.37
N SER A 473 -7.80 20.95 -7.65
CA SER A 473 -6.36 21.02 -7.94
C SER A 473 -5.70 22.12 -7.13
N GLY A 474 -4.38 22.02 -7.02
CA GLY A 474 -3.58 22.94 -6.24
C GLY A 474 -2.11 22.59 -6.31
N LYS A 475 -1.33 23.18 -5.41
CA LYS A 475 0.11 22.98 -5.33
C LYS A 475 0.61 22.88 -3.90
N PHE A 476 1.48 21.91 -3.62
CA PHE A 476 2.20 21.84 -2.36
C PHE A 476 3.29 22.92 -2.29
N SER A 477 3.24 23.79 -1.27
CA SER A 477 4.24 24.82 -0.97
C SER A 477 4.88 24.55 0.39
N LYS A 478 6.21 24.49 0.46
CA LYS A 478 6.91 24.27 1.74
C LYS A 478 6.70 25.41 2.75
N GLU A 479 6.38 26.61 2.29
CA GLU A 479 6.21 27.80 3.14
C GLU A 479 4.73 28.03 3.50
N ASP A 480 3.84 27.91 2.51
CA ASP A 480 2.46 28.39 2.61
C ASP A 480 1.40 27.27 2.71
N GLY A 481 1.82 26.03 2.93
CA GLY A 481 0.89 24.91 2.95
C GLY A 481 0.47 24.50 1.54
N ILE A 482 -0.84 24.46 1.27
CA ILE A 482 -1.35 24.27 -0.09
C ILE A 482 -1.75 25.61 -0.71
N VAL A 483 -1.24 25.88 -1.91
CA VAL A 483 -1.46 27.13 -2.64
C VAL A 483 -2.11 26.88 -4.00
N GLU A 484 -2.50 27.96 -4.67
CA GLU A 484 -3.07 27.93 -6.02
C GLU A 484 -4.30 27.01 -6.15
N ILE A 485 -5.08 26.88 -5.06
CA ILE A 485 -6.27 26.01 -5.05
C ILE A 485 -7.32 26.48 -6.05
N ALA A 486 -7.67 25.58 -6.95
CA ALA A 486 -8.80 25.69 -7.87
C ALA A 486 -9.80 24.56 -7.62
N PHE A 487 -10.98 24.93 -7.12
CA PHE A 487 -12.10 24.01 -6.93
C PHE A 487 -12.76 23.67 -8.27
N ASN A 488 -13.17 22.42 -8.44
CA ASN A 488 -13.98 22.03 -9.59
C ASN A 488 -15.44 22.44 -9.36
N THR A 489 -15.97 23.35 -10.18
CA THR A 489 -17.36 23.83 -10.07
C THR A 489 -18.41 22.78 -10.47
N GLN A 490 -17.97 21.65 -11.03
CA GLN A 490 -18.79 20.49 -11.38
C GLN A 490 -18.45 19.27 -10.53
N ALA A 491 -17.82 19.45 -9.36
CA ALA A 491 -17.54 18.35 -8.45
C ALA A 491 -18.84 17.58 -8.15
N GLN A 492 -18.79 16.27 -8.33
CA GLN A 492 -19.89 15.40 -7.92
C GLN A 492 -19.92 15.34 -6.39
N GLY A 493 -21.11 15.15 -5.83
CA GLY A 493 -21.28 14.95 -4.40
C GLY A 493 -20.46 13.76 -3.89
N ASP A 494 -20.06 13.80 -2.62
CA ASP A 494 -19.39 12.66 -2.01
C ASP A 494 -20.40 11.53 -1.82
N SER A 495 -20.34 10.53 -2.71
CA SER A 495 -21.29 9.39 -2.72
C SER A 495 -21.18 8.48 -1.49
N GLY A 496 -20.17 8.70 -0.64
CA GLY A 496 -19.92 7.97 0.60
C GLY A 496 -20.01 8.81 1.86
N ALA A 497 -20.65 9.98 1.85
CA ALA A 497 -20.90 10.81 3.03
C ALA A 497 -21.91 10.14 4.01
N SER A 498 -21.49 9.07 4.67
CA SER A 498 -22.28 8.36 5.68
C SER A 498 -21.38 7.88 6.82
N GLY A 499 -21.73 8.22 8.06
CA GLY A 499 -21.01 7.82 9.28
C GLY A 499 -21.96 7.51 10.42
N SER A 500 -21.48 6.77 11.42
CA SER A 500 -22.25 6.32 12.59
C SER A 500 -22.11 7.24 13.81
N SER A 501 -21.63 8.47 13.61
CA SER A 501 -21.14 9.45 14.62
C SER A 501 -19.81 9.09 15.30
N GLN A 502 -19.21 7.94 15.00
CA GLN A 502 -17.93 7.51 15.56
C GLN A 502 -16.72 8.08 14.79
N PHE A 503 -16.41 9.36 15.00
CA PHE A 503 -15.37 10.11 14.27
C PHE A 503 -14.01 9.42 14.18
N LEU A 504 -13.56 8.73 15.23
CA LEU A 504 -12.25 8.05 15.25
C LEU A 504 -12.29 6.63 14.65
N ARG A 505 -13.42 6.21 14.08
CA ARG A 505 -13.64 4.83 13.61
C ARG A 505 -14.26 4.74 12.22
N ASP A 506 -14.90 5.80 11.74
CA ASP A 506 -15.58 5.81 10.44
C ASP A 506 -15.58 7.19 9.76
N ARG A 507 -16.35 7.29 8.67
CA ARG A 507 -16.49 8.49 7.83
C ARG A 507 -17.27 9.66 8.46
N SER A 508 -17.47 9.67 9.77
CA SER A 508 -18.25 10.76 10.40
C SER A 508 -17.69 12.16 10.13
N ILE A 509 -16.40 12.31 9.78
CA ILE A 509 -15.87 13.60 9.31
C ILE A 509 -16.53 14.09 8.01
N THR A 510 -16.80 13.20 7.05
CA THR A 510 -17.40 13.62 5.76
C THR A 510 -18.88 13.90 5.94
N SER A 511 -19.53 13.21 6.89
CA SER A 511 -20.87 13.58 7.39
C SER A 511 -20.87 14.94 8.10
N ALA A 512 -19.85 15.25 8.90
CA ALA A 512 -19.70 16.57 9.53
C ALA A 512 -19.52 17.69 8.50
N LEU A 513 -18.88 17.38 7.37
CA LEU A 513 -18.70 18.27 6.24
C LEU A 513 -19.89 18.26 5.27
N GLN A 514 -21.03 17.61 5.56
CA GLN A 514 -22.13 17.46 4.61
C GLN A 514 -22.74 18.80 4.13
N ALA A 515 -22.68 19.84 4.97
CA ALA A 515 -22.99 21.21 4.61
C ALA A 515 -21.89 22.13 5.14
N CYS A 516 -21.41 23.08 4.34
CA CYS A 516 -20.57 24.15 4.87
C CYS A 516 -21.42 24.93 5.88
N ALA A 517 -21.00 25.02 7.15
CA ALA A 517 -21.74 25.82 8.13
C ALA A 517 -22.03 27.20 7.54
N PRO A 518 -23.28 27.70 7.61
CA PRO A 518 -23.52 29.11 7.37
C PRO A 518 -22.67 29.90 8.38
N GLU A 519 -22.14 31.05 7.96
CA GLU A 519 -21.23 31.93 8.72
C GLU A 519 -21.62 32.21 10.20
N SER A 520 -22.83 31.83 10.62
CA SER A 520 -23.37 31.94 11.97
C SER A 520 -22.95 30.87 12.98
N GLU A 521 -22.40 29.72 12.58
CA GLU A 521 -21.87 28.69 13.50
C GLU A 521 -20.42 28.29 13.13
N PRO A 522 -19.40 29.00 13.65
CA PRO A 522 -18.01 28.85 13.20
C PRO A 522 -17.31 27.57 13.68
N ALA A 523 -17.99 26.75 14.50
CA ALA A 523 -17.42 25.59 15.17
C ALA A 523 -18.41 24.43 15.18
N HIS A 524 -18.09 23.36 14.46
CA HIS A 524 -18.75 22.07 14.61
C HIS A 524 -18.02 21.27 15.68
N TYR A 525 -18.64 21.22 16.86
CA TYR A 525 -18.14 20.43 17.98
C TYR A 525 -18.75 19.04 17.95
N PHE A 526 -17.89 18.03 17.95
CA PHE A 526 -18.24 16.62 18.02
C PHE A 526 -17.58 16.02 19.24
N GLN A 527 -18.36 15.77 20.28
CA GLN A 527 -17.91 15.05 21.46
C GLN A 527 -18.32 13.61 21.34
N GLU A 528 -17.39 12.68 21.08
CA GLU A 528 -17.70 11.27 21.29
C GLU A 528 -16.49 10.30 21.31
N TYR A 529 -16.66 9.31 22.20
CA TYR A 529 -15.88 8.09 22.45
C TYR A 529 -14.64 8.22 23.37
N ASN A 530 -14.73 7.56 24.52
CA ASN A 530 -13.66 7.38 25.51
C ASN A 530 -13.00 8.66 26.08
N GLY A 531 -13.62 9.85 25.99
CA GLY A 531 -13.02 11.09 26.50
C GLY A 531 -12.10 11.80 25.49
N ILE A 532 -12.28 11.54 24.19
CA ILE A 532 -11.70 12.37 23.12
C ILE A 532 -12.82 13.23 22.52
N SER A 533 -12.56 14.52 22.40
CA SER A 533 -13.44 15.50 21.77
C SER A 533 -12.80 16.02 20.49
N VAL A 534 -13.59 16.19 19.43
CA VAL A 534 -13.14 16.71 18.14
C VAL A 534 -13.86 18.02 17.82
N LEU A 535 -13.10 19.05 17.53
CA LEU A 535 -13.59 20.34 17.10
C LEU A 535 -13.15 20.61 15.67
N LEU A 536 -14.11 20.86 14.78
CA LEU A 536 -13.86 21.45 13.48
C LEU A 536 -14.27 22.92 13.54
N ALA A 537 -13.39 23.84 13.14
CA ALA A 537 -13.69 25.26 13.14
C ALA A 537 -13.23 25.93 11.84
N PHE A 538 -13.99 26.94 11.42
CA PHE A 538 -13.69 27.75 10.24
C PHE A 538 -13.48 29.20 10.65
N ASP A 539 -12.39 29.80 10.17
CA ASP A 539 -12.04 31.19 10.45
C ASP A 539 -11.87 31.99 9.16
N GLN A 540 -11.44 33.24 9.28
CA GLN A 540 -11.22 34.14 8.15
C GLN A 540 -10.18 33.65 7.12
N PHE A 541 -9.39 32.62 7.44
CA PHE A 541 -8.44 31.99 6.52
C PHE A 541 -8.99 30.72 5.86
N THR A 542 -10.15 30.25 6.31
CA THR A 542 -10.83 29.10 5.71
C THR A 542 -11.53 29.51 4.43
N ARG A 543 -11.35 28.72 3.36
CA ARG A 543 -12.13 28.82 2.12
C ARG A 543 -12.98 27.58 1.96
N THR A 544 -14.24 27.77 1.55
CA THR A 544 -15.17 26.68 1.27
C THR A 544 -15.62 26.70 -0.19
N ALA A 545 -16.03 25.55 -0.70
CA ALA A 545 -16.65 25.43 -2.01
C ALA A 545 -17.60 24.23 -2.09
N ASN A 546 -18.40 24.22 -3.16
CA ASN A 546 -19.27 23.10 -3.54
C ASN A 546 -20.17 22.63 -2.38
N GLU A 547 -20.81 23.58 -1.71
CA GLU A 547 -21.56 23.39 -0.45
C GLU A 547 -22.77 22.45 -0.56
N LYS A 548 -23.20 22.15 -1.79
CA LYS A 548 -24.26 21.19 -2.07
C LYS A 548 -23.63 19.81 -2.21
N ASP A 549 -24.13 18.86 -1.43
CA ASP A 549 -23.70 17.45 -1.46
C ASP A 549 -22.27 17.20 -0.93
N GLY A 550 -21.85 17.96 0.09
CA GLY A 550 -20.58 17.83 0.82
C GLY A 550 -19.65 19.02 0.62
N CYS A 551 -19.18 19.66 1.69
CA CYS A 551 -18.31 20.83 1.66
C CYS A 551 -16.88 20.46 1.28
N GLU A 552 -16.28 21.19 0.34
CA GLU A 552 -14.82 21.26 0.23
C GLU A 552 -14.29 22.37 1.11
N VAL A 553 -13.23 22.08 1.84
CA VAL A 553 -12.64 22.99 2.83
C VAL A 553 -11.16 23.13 2.54
N VAL A 554 -10.66 24.35 2.59
CA VAL A 554 -9.23 24.67 2.58
C VAL A 554 -8.92 25.50 3.82
N ASN A 555 -7.89 25.09 4.55
CA ASN A 555 -7.42 25.77 5.77
C ASN A 555 -8.47 25.88 6.89
N GLY A 556 -9.34 24.87 7.02
CA GLY A 556 -10.14 24.67 8.24
C GLY A 556 -9.24 24.30 9.43
N ILE A 557 -9.78 24.32 10.63
CA ILE A 557 -9.06 23.92 11.85
C ILE A 557 -9.69 22.61 12.35
N ILE A 558 -8.85 21.62 12.62
CA ILE A 558 -9.25 20.40 13.32
C ILE A 558 -8.46 20.31 14.63
N HIS A 559 -9.16 20.11 15.74
CA HIS A 559 -8.58 19.99 17.07
C HIS A 559 -9.13 18.73 17.74
N PHE A 560 -8.23 17.87 18.20
CA PHE A 560 -8.52 16.71 19.02
C PHE A 560 -8.12 17.03 20.45
N ALA A 561 -9.11 17.16 21.34
CA ALA A 561 -8.88 17.29 22.77
C ALA A 561 -8.96 15.92 23.44
N VAL A 562 -8.01 15.60 24.29
CA VAL A 562 -8.01 14.39 25.12
C VAL A 562 -8.26 14.83 26.55
N GLU A 563 -9.36 14.38 27.15
CA GLU A 563 -9.64 14.66 28.57
C GLU A 563 -8.66 13.83 29.42
N ASP A 564 -7.93 14.49 30.32
CA ASP A 564 -7.17 13.81 31.37
C ASP A 564 -8.15 13.23 32.40
N ASP A 565 -7.98 11.95 32.76
CA ASP A 565 -8.76 11.26 33.81
C ASP A 565 -8.56 11.86 35.22
#